data_AF-A0A0B8QE16-F1
#
_entry.id   AF-A0A0B8QE16-F1
#
_cell.length_a   1.000
_cell.length_b   1.000
_cell.length_c   1.000
_cell.angle_alpha   90.00
_cell.angle_beta   90.00
_cell.angle_gamma   90.00
#
_symmetry.space_group_name_H-M   'P 1'
#
loop_
_entity.id
_entity.type
_entity.pdbx_description
1 polymer ?
#
loop_
_entity_poly.entity_id
_entity_poly.type
_entity_poly.pdbx_seq_one_letter_code
_entity_poly.pdbx_strand_id
1 'polypeptide(L)'
;MKEIMLPYILIIWILVKLGIIKWTMRNAVICVGFGAFLATSLFTASRFWAPVDLTDSSTVKAPQAVLSPLVGQKIDQIFVKHNQEVKKGELIYTLVGTDTDEQIKSLEANINALDHQIKAIEERIQNDQQNLARLEKLGEYGSDMERDDLESKIQQASPTSKQNKLRKLDYCSNQRESMAEFT
;
A
#
# COMPACT_ATOMS: atom_id res chain seq x y z
N MET A 1 40.71 1.29 18.34
CA MET A 1 41.70 2.37 18.63
C MET A 1 41.55 2.92 20.05
N LYS A 2 40.36 3.38 20.50
CA LYS A 2 40.16 3.91 21.86
C LYS A 2 40.34 2.90 23.01
N GLU A 3 40.01 1.63 22.77
CA GLU A 3 40.04 0.57 23.79
C GLU A 3 41.44 0.21 24.31
N ILE A 4 42.50 0.44 23.53
CA ILE A 4 43.90 0.14 23.92
C ILE A 4 44.62 1.37 24.49
N MET A 5 44.16 2.58 24.14
CA MET A 5 44.70 3.84 24.68
C MET A 5 44.26 4.09 26.13
N LEU A 6 43.04 3.70 26.49
CA LEU A 6 42.52 3.84 27.85
C LEU A 6 43.34 3.08 28.91
N PRO A 7 43.67 1.78 28.75
CA PRO A 7 44.49 1.07 29.74
C PRO A 7 45.91 1.63 29.82
N TYR A 8 46.50 2.12 28.73
CA TYR A 8 47.81 2.76 28.74
C TYR A 8 47.81 4.03 29.61
N ILE A 9 46.84 4.91 29.40
CA ILE A 9 46.69 6.15 30.18
C ILE A 9 46.43 5.82 31.66
N LEU A 10 45.62 4.79 31.93
CA LEU A 10 45.33 4.30 33.28
C LEU A 10 46.57 3.78 34.00
N ILE A 11 47.43 3.00 33.31
CA ILE A 11 48.68 2.47 33.86
C ILE A 11 49.64 3.61 34.19
N ILE A 12 49.82 4.59 33.30
CA ILE A 12 50.68 5.76 33.57
C ILE A 12 50.14 6.57 34.75
N TRP A 13 48.83 6.76 34.81
CA TRP A 13 48.19 7.49 35.91
C TRP A 13 48.42 6.79 37.27
N ILE A 14 48.32 5.46 37.32
CA ILE A 14 48.63 4.67 38.52
C ILE A 14 50.12 4.80 38.91
N LEU A 15 51.03 4.71 37.93
CA LEU A 15 52.48 4.81 38.17
C LEU A 15 52.90 6.19 38.71
N VAL A 16 52.22 7.25 38.28
CA VAL A 16 52.41 8.61 38.82
C VAL A 16 51.85 8.69 40.24
N LYS A 17 50.67 8.13 40.51
CA LYS A 17 50.02 8.18 41.83
C LYS A 17 50.78 7.38 42.90
N LEU A 18 51.43 6.28 42.51
CA LEU A 18 52.29 5.47 43.39
C LEU A 18 53.69 6.06 43.62
N GLY A 19 54.00 7.22 43.02
CA GLY A 19 55.28 7.92 43.23
C GLY A 19 56.50 7.25 42.58
N ILE A 20 56.29 6.16 41.82
CA ILE A 20 57.34 5.44 41.09
C ILE A 20 57.91 6.34 39.98
N ILE A 21 57.05 7.14 39.35
CA ILE A 21 57.45 8.15 38.36
C ILE A 21 57.29 9.53 38.98
N LYS A 22 58.40 10.21 39.27
CA LYS A 22 58.37 11.62 39.65
C LYS A 22 57.97 12.46 38.43
N TRP A 23 57.07 13.43 38.65
CA TRP A 23 56.60 14.33 37.60
C TRP A 23 57.68 15.37 37.29
N THR A 24 58.69 14.95 36.52
CA THR A 24 59.75 15.79 35.99
C THR A 24 59.57 15.91 34.48
N MET A 25 59.96 17.06 33.90
CA MET A 25 59.77 17.34 32.47
C MET A 25 60.35 16.24 31.57
N ARG A 26 61.49 15.66 31.96
CA ARG A 26 62.14 14.56 31.23
C ARG A 26 61.27 13.30 31.21
N ASN A 27 60.70 12.93 32.34
CA ASN A 27 59.87 11.72 32.47
C ASN A 27 58.51 11.90 31.78
N ALA A 28 57.94 13.10 31.82
CA ALA A 28 56.71 13.43 31.11
C ALA A 28 56.87 13.31 29.58
N VAL A 29 57.96 13.85 29.02
CA VAL A 29 58.26 13.74 27.58
C VAL A 29 58.44 12.28 27.16
N ILE A 30 59.11 11.46 27.97
CA ILE A 30 59.31 10.03 27.68
C ILE A 30 57.97 9.28 27.69
N CYS A 31 57.09 9.54 28.67
CA CYS A 31 55.78 8.89 28.75
C CYS A 31 54.86 9.27 27.58
N VAL A 32 54.86 10.54 27.18
CA VAL A 32 54.06 11.01 26.04
C VAL A 32 54.64 10.49 24.72
N GLY A 33 55.96 10.52 24.56
CA GLY A 33 56.65 10.02 23.36
C GLY A 33 56.43 8.52 23.14
N PHE A 34 56.53 7.72 24.20
CA PHE A 34 56.26 6.28 24.12
C PHE A 34 54.79 5.98 23.79
N GLY A 35 53.87 6.80 24.29
CA GLY A 35 52.44 6.69 23.96
C GLY A 35 52.14 7.03 22.50
N ALA A 36 52.76 8.10 21.98
CA ALA A 36 52.64 8.49 20.58
C ALA A 36 53.27 7.45 19.64
N PHE A 37 54.40 6.86 20.04
CA PHE A 37 55.04 5.77 19.30
C PHE A 37 54.15 4.51 19.26
N LEU A 38 53.61 4.08 20.41
CA LEU A 38 52.66 2.97 20.47
C LEU A 38 51.42 3.23 19.62
N ALA A 39 50.84 4.43 19.68
CA ALA A 39 49.68 4.79 18.88
C ALA A 39 49.98 4.74 17.38
N THR A 40 51.13 5.27 16.96
CA THR A 40 51.55 5.28 15.54
C THR A 40 51.85 3.86 15.04
N SER A 41 52.56 3.06 15.84
CA SER A 41 52.90 1.68 15.50
C SER A 41 51.66 0.79 15.43
N LEU A 42 50.69 0.97 16.35
CA LEU A 42 49.44 0.22 16.31
C LEU A 42 48.55 0.68 15.15
N PHE A 43 48.55 1.98 14.84
CA PHE A 43 47.85 2.52 13.68
C PHE A 43 48.39 1.94 12.38
N THR A 44 49.71 1.93 12.19
CA THR A 44 50.32 1.33 10.99
C THR A 44 50.10 -0.18 10.95
N ALA A 45 50.32 -0.90 12.05
CA ALA A 45 50.08 -2.35 12.12
C ALA A 45 48.62 -2.71 11.80
N SER A 46 47.66 -1.97 12.36
CA SER A 46 46.23 -2.17 12.07
C SER A 46 45.88 -1.85 10.61
N ARG A 47 46.55 -0.86 10.02
CA ARG A 47 46.37 -0.48 8.60
C ARG A 47 46.96 -1.51 7.64
N PHE A 48 48.09 -2.14 8.01
CA PHE A 48 48.76 -3.16 7.21
C PHE A 48 48.07 -4.53 7.31
N TRP A 49 47.57 -4.92 8.48
CA TRP A 49 46.94 -6.24 8.68
C TRP A 49 45.46 -6.29 8.31
N ALA A 50 44.76 -5.15 8.37
CA ALA A 50 43.41 -5.02 7.85
C ALA A 50 43.44 -3.95 6.76
N PRO A 51 43.57 -4.32 5.47
CA PRO A 51 43.40 -3.37 4.39
C PRO A 51 41.96 -2.86 4.46
N VAL A 52 41.76 -1.74 5.15
CA VAL A 52 40.53 -0.95 5.04
C VAL A 52 40.43 -0.60 3.56
N ASP A 53 39.42 -1.19 2.94
CA ASP A 53 39.02 -0.97 1.58
C ASP A 53 38.61 0.51 1.45
N LEU A 54 39.56 1.33 1.00
CA LEU A 54 39.33 2.72 0.61
C LEU A 54 38.99 2.82 -0.89
N THR A 55 39.00 1.69 -1.59
CA THR A 55 38.35 1.54 -2.89
C THR A 55 36.89 1.32 -2.56
N ASP A 56 36.05 2.34 -2.73
CA ASP A 56 34.60 2.19 -2.62
C ASP A 56 34.17 1.02 -3.55
N SER A 57 33.96 -0.15 -2.96
CA SER A 57 33.70 -1.38 -3.70
C SER A 57 32.35 -1.21 -4.38
N SER A 58 32.37 -0.96 -5.69
CA SER A 58 31.16 -0.79 -6.47
C SER A 58 30.46 -2.14 -6.58
N THR A 59 29.53 -2.40 -5.65
CA THR A 59 28.69 -3.58 -5.72
C THR A 59 27.66 -3.38 -6.83
N VAL A 60 27.70 -4.23 -7.85
CA VAL A 60 26.63 -4.31 -8.84
C VAL A 60 25.44 -4.99 -8.18
N LYS A 61 24.45 -4.19 -7.81
CA LYS A 61 23.16 -4.68 -7.31
C LYS A 61 22.16 -4.64 -8.44
N ALA A 62 21.53 -5.77 -8.73
CA ALA A 62 20.38 -5.79 -9.61
C ALA A 62 19.22 -5.03 -8.94
N PRO A 63 18.46 -4.21 -9.69
CA PRO A 63 17.21 -3.66 -9.18
C PRO A 63 16.27 -4.82 -8.87
N GLN A 64 15.91 -4.99 -7.59
CA GLN A 64 14.97 -6.00 -7.13
C GLN A 64 13.64 -5.34 -6.76
N ALA A 65 12.54 -5.90 -7.24
CA ALA A 65 11.20 -5.57 -6.77
C ALA A 65 10.76 -6.66 -5.80
N VAL A 66 10.36 -6.27 -4.59
CA VAL A 66 9.81 -7.21 -3.60
C VAL A 66 8.30 -7.28 -3.81
N LEU A 67 7.81 -8.45 -4.20
CA LEU A 67 6.38 -8.71 -4.32
C LEU A 67 5.86 -9.23 -2.98
N SER A 68 5.13 -8.38 -2.25
CA SER A 68 4.49 -8.76 -1.00
C SER A 68 2.97 -8.82 -1.18
N PRO A 69 2.29 -9.78 -0.54
CA PRO A 69 0.84 -9.77 -0.47
C PRO A 69 0.37 -8.50 0.23
N LEU A 70 -0.83 -8.04 -0.12
CA LEU A 70 -1.48 -6.93 0.58
C LEU A 70 -1.70 -7.29 2.05
N VAL A 71 -1.71 -6.27 2.90
CA VAL A 71 -1.88 -6.41 4.35
C VAL A 71 -3.13 -7.25 4.66
N GLY A 72 -2.96 -8.31 5.45
CA GLY A 72 -4.05 -9.20 5.86
C GLY A 72 -4.32 -10.39 4.93
N GLN A 73 -3.70 -10.44 3.75
CA GLN A 73 -3.87 -11.56 2.82
C GLN A 73 -2.80 -12.65 3.03
N LYS A 74 -3.19 -13.91 2.85
CA LYS A 74 -2.32 -15.07 2.97
C LYS A 74 -2.02 -15.64 1.59
N ILE A 75 -0.78 -16.09 1.40
CA ILE A 75 -0.37 -16.83 0.20
C ILE A 75 -0.98 -18.23 0.28
N ASP A 76 -1.64 -18.66 -0.79
CA ASP A 76 -2.18 -20.01 -0.93
C ASP A 76 -1.12 -20.93 -1.54
N GLN A 77 -0.71 -20.65 -2.79
CA GLN A 77 0.27 -21.47 -3.52
C GLN A 77 1.28 -20.60 -4.26
N ILE A 78 2.51 -21.12 -4.39
CA ILE A 78 3.62 -20.49 -5.12
C ILE A 78 3.97 -21.39 -6.31
N PHE A 79 3.95 -20.83 -7.52
CA PHE A 79 4.13 -21.60 -8.76
C PHE A 79 5.55 -21.51 -9.35
N VAL A 80 6.37 -20.60 -8.81
CA VAL A 80 7.73 -20.35 -9.31
C VAL A 80 8.80 -20.93 -8.39
N LYS A 81 9.93 -21.30 -8.99
CA LYS A 81 11.14 -21.71 -8.25
C LYS A 81 12.08 -20.54 -8.04
N HIS A 82 12.98 -20.68 -7.07
CA HIS A 82 14.04 -19.70 -6.86
C HIS A 82 14.92 -19.56 -8.10
N ASN A 83 15.25 -18.31 -8.48
CA ASN A 83 16.07 -17.98 -9.65
C ASN A 83 15.52 -18.44 -11.01
N GLN A 84 14.20 -18.60 -11.12
CA GLN A 84 13.52 -18.83 -12.39
C GLN A 84 13.28 -17.50 -13.12
N GLU A 85 13.55 -17.48 -14.44
CA GLU A 85 13.16 -16.35 -15.30
C GLU A 85 11.65 -16.36 -15.52
N VAL A 86 11.01 -15.20 -15.30
CA VAL A 86 9.55 -15.00 -15.46
C VAL A 86 9.27 -13.84 -16.41
N LYS A 87 8.15 -13.93 -17.15
CA LYS A 87 7.70 -12.86 -18.06
C LYS A 87 6.73 -11.92 -17.36
N LYS A 88 6.58 -10.70 -17.90
CA LYS A 88 5.55 -9.76 -17.42
C LYS A 88 4.17 -10.40 -17.58
N GLY A 89 3.40 -10.44 -16.49
CA GLY A 89 2.06 -11.02 -16.45
C GLY A 89 2.02 -12.52 -16.16
N GLU A 90 3.15 -13.16 -15.87
CA GLU A 90 3.19 -14.56 -15.47
C GLU A 90 2.71 -14.73 -14.02
N LEU A 91 1.95 -15.80 -13.77
CA LEU A 91 1.40 -16.10 -12.44
C LEU A 91 2.51 -16.61 -11.50
N ILE A 92 2.77 -15.87 -10.44
CA ILE A 92 3.84 -16.18 -9.48
C ILE A 92 3.28 -16.93 -8.26
N TYR A 93 2.19 -16.42 -7.69
CA TYR A 93 1.50 -17.00 -6.53
C TYR A 93 0.01 -16.67 -6.55
N THR A 94 -0.78 -17.47 -5.84
CA THR A 94 -2.20 -17.20 -5.55
C THR A 94 -2.37 -16.76 -4.10
N LEU A 95 -3.41 -15.96 -3.88
CA LEU A 95 -3.81 -15.50 -2.55
C LEU A 95 -5.07 -16.26 -2.14
N VAL A 96 -5.22 -16.52 -0.84
CA VAL A 96 -6.45 -17.10 -0.30
C VAL A 96 -7.58 -16.08 -0.48
N GLY A 97 -8.51 -16.38 -1.39
CA GLY A 97 -9.73 -15.61 -1.60
C GLY A 97 -10.64 -15.75 -0.39
N THR A 98 -10.44 -14.89 0.62
CA THR A 98 -11.14 -15.05 1.90
C THR A 98 -12.48 -14.32 1.89
N ASP A 99 -12.64 -13.28 1.06
CA ASP A 99 -13.85 -12.45 1.04
C ASP A 99 -14.28 -11.98 -0.36
N THR A 100 -13.57 -12.35 -1.43
CA THR A 100 -13.78 -11.73 -2.75
C THR A 100 -15.00 -12.32 -3.47
N ASP A 101 -15.21 -13.63 -3.39
CA ASP A 101 -16.27 -14.32 -4.14
C ASP A 101 -17.66 -14.00 -3.58
N GLU A 102 -17.82 -14.01 -2.26
CA GLU A 102 -19.07 -13.63 -1.60
C GLU A 102 -19.39 -12.16 -1.82
N GLN A 103 -18.39 -11.27 -1.79
CA GLN A 103 -18.57 -9.86 -2.09
C GLN A 103 -19.00 -9.65 -3.54
N ILE A 104 -18.32 -10.28 -4.50
CA ILE A 104 -18.70 -10.22 -5.93
C ILE A 104 -20.13 -10.71 -6.11
N LYS A 105 -20.47 -11.87 -5.55
CA LYS A 105 -21.81 -12.46 -5.66
C LYS A 105 -22.89 -11.57 -5.02
N SER A 106 -22.60 -10.96 -3.87
CA SER A 106 -23.51 -10.02 -3.21
C SER A 106 -23.73 -8.76 -4.06
N LEU A 107 -22.68 -8.28 -4.72
CA LEU A 107 -22.74 -7.10 -5.56
C LEU A 107 -23.50 -7.37 -6.86
N GLU A 108 -23.28 -8.53 -7.49
CA GLU A 108 -24.09 -9.00 -8.63
C GLU A 108 -25.57 -9.13 -8.27
N ALA A 109 -25.88 -9.69 -7.09
CA ALA A 109 -27.25 -9.77 -6.60
C ALA A 109 -27.88 -8.37 -6.43
N ASN A 110 -27.12 -7.40 -5.91
CA ASN A 110 -27.57 -6.02 -5.78
C ASN A 110 -27.82 -5.35 -7.14
N ILE A 111 -26.95 -5.58 -8.12
CA ILE A 111 -27.12 -5.06 -9.50
C ILE A 111 -28.39 -5.66 -10.13
N ASN A 112 -28.62 -6.96 -9.98
CA ASN A 112 -29.82 -7.63 -10.48
C ASN A 112 -31.09 -7.10 -9.80
N ALA A 113 -31.06 -6.91 -8.48
CA ALA A 113 -32.18 -6.33 -7.74
C ALA A 113 -32.50 -4.91 -8.23
N LEU A 114 -31.49 -4.06 -8.45
CA LEU A 114 -31.67 -2.72 -9.01
C LEU A 114 -32.24 -2.76 -10.43
N ASP A 115 -31.83 -3.72 -11.26
CA ASP A 115 -32.36 -3.89 -12.62
C ASP A 115 -33.86 -4.23 -12.60
N HIS A 116 -34.26 -5.15 -11.72
CA HIS A 116 -35.67 -5.49 -11.52
C HIS A 116 -36.48 -4.31 -10.99
N GLN A 117 -35.91 -3.50 -10.08
CA GLN A 117 -36.57 -2.29 -9.59
C GLN A 117 -36.77 -1.25 -10.69
N ILE A 118 -35.76 -1.03 -11.55
CA ILE A 118 -35.86 -0.10 -12.68
C ILE A 118 -36.97 -0.56 -13.64
N LYS A 119 -36.98 -1.85 -14.02
CA LYS A 119 -38.00 -2.43 -14.89
C LYS A 119 -39.41 -2.28 -14.32
N ALA A 120 -39.60 -2.58 -13.03
CA ALA A 120 -40.90 -2.43 -12.38
C ALA A 120 -41.39 -0.97 -12.37
N ILE A 121 -40.49 0.00 -12.15
CA ILE A 121 -40.82 1.43 -12.20
C ILE A 121 -41.17 1.86 -13.63
N GLU A 122 -40.43 1.37 -14.63
CA GLU A 122 -40.69 1.67 -16.05
C GLU A 122 -42.05 1.11 -16.51
N GLU A 123 -42.37 -0.13 -16.17
CA GLU A 123 -43.67 -0.74 -16.44
C GLU A 123 -44.81 0.03 -15.77
N ARG A 124 -44.60 0.49 -14.52
CA ARG A 124 -45.56 1.33 -13.82
C ARG A 124 -45.78 2.66 -14.53
N ILE A 125 -44.71 3.36 -14.91
CA ILE A 125 -44.80 4.62 -15.67
C ILE A 125 -45.54 4.40 -16.98
N GLN A 126 -45.26 3.30 -17.69
CA GLN A 126 -45.93 2.97 -18.95
C GLN A 126 -47.44 2.73 -18.76
N ASN A 127 -47.82 1.98 -17.73
CA ASN A 127 -49.23 1.75 -17.40
C ASN A 127 -49.95 3.06 -17.02
N ASP A 128 -49.30 3.90 -16.21
CA ASP A 128 -49.85 5.19 -15.78
C ASP A 128 -50.02 6.13 -16.99
N GLN A 129 -49.08 6.14 -17.94
CA GLN A 129 -49.18 6.89 -19.19
C GLN A 129 -50.33 6.41 -20.08
N GLN A 130 -50.54 5.09 -20.20
CA GLN A 130 -51.67 4.55 -20.97
C GLN A 130 -53.01 4.93 -20.34
N ASN A 131 -53.10 4.88 -19.00
CA ASN A 131 -54.29 5.28 -18.27
C ASN A 131 -54.59 6.77 -18.43
N LEU A 132 -53.56 7.62 -18.36
CA LEU A 132 -53.67 9.05 -18.60
C LEU A 132 -54.17 9.32 -20.03
N ALA A 133 -53.56 8.70 -21.05
CA ALA A 133 -54.02 8.84 -22.44
C ALA A 133 -55.46 8.36 -22.66
N ARG A 134 -55.90 7.33 -21.91
CA ARG A 134 -57.30 6.87 -21.93
C ARG A 134 -58.23 7.92 -21.31
N LEU A 135 -57.84 8.53 -20.19
CA LEU A 135 -58.62 9.58 -19.54
C LEU A 135 -58.68 10.84 -20.40
N GLU A 136 -57.60 11.27 -21.05
CA GLU A 136 -57.59 12.38 -22.00
C GLU A 136 -58.60 12.16 -23.14
N LYS A 137 -58.64 10.94 -23.72
CA LYS A 137 -59.61 10.58 -24.76
C LYS A 137 -61.07 10.64 -24.29
N LEU A 138 -61.34 10.45 -23.00
CA LEU A 138 -62.67 10.56 -22.43
C LEU A 138 -63.15 12.00 -22.27
N GLY A 139 -62.26 13.00 -22.41
CA GLY A 139 -62.62 14.42 -22.43
C GLY A 139 -63.43 14.84 -21.20
N GLU A 140 -64.64 15.36 -21.42
CA GLU A 140 -65.55 15.87 -20.39
C GLU A 140 -66.15 14.78 -19.48
N TYR A 141 -66.03 13.50 -19.85
CA TYR A 141 -66.49 12.36 -19.04
C TYR A 141 -65.42 11.80 -18.10
N GLY A 142 -64.18 12.29 -18.20
CA GLY A 142 -63.07 11.91 -17.33
C GLY A 142 -62.95 12.85 -16.13
N SER A 143 -62.59 12.31 -14.96
CA SER A 143 -62.31 13.11 -13.77
C SER A 143 -60.99 13.87 -13.93
N ASP A 144 -61.02 15.20 -13.87
CA ASP A 144 -59.80 16.03 -13.91
C ASP A 144 -58.87 15.76 -12.72
N MET A 145 -59.44 15.44 -11.56
CA MET A 145 -58.67 15.06 -10.36
C MET A 145 -57.86 13.77 -10.58
N GLU A 146 -58.39 12.80 -11.34
CA GLU A 146 -57.68 11.55 -11.64
C GLU A 146 -56.54 11.77 -12.64
N ARG A 147 -56.69 12.74 -13.56
CA ARG A 147 -55.63 13.13 -14.50
C ARG A 147 -54.46 13.77 -13.76
N ASP A 148 -54.74 14.76 -12.91
CA ASP A 148 -53.72 15.47 -12.13
C ASP A 148 -52.96 14.53 -11.17
N ASP A 149 -53.67 13.56 -10.56
CA ASP A 149 -53.05 12.55 -9.70
C ASP A 149 -52.13 11.60 -10.49
N LEU A 150 -52.54 11.14 -11.68
CA LEU A 150 -51.72 10.31 -12.56
C LEU A 150 -50.49 11.08 -13.07
N GLU A 151 -50.64 12.33 -13.47
CA GLU A 151 -49.53 13.17 -13.93
C GLU A 151 -48.51 13.40 -12.80
N SER A 152 -48.99 13.73 -11.60
CA SER A 152 -48.15 13.87 -10.40
C SER A 152 -47.38 12.57 -10.08
N LYS A 153 -48.04 11.41 -10.17
CA LYS A 153 -47.39 10.10 -9.96
C LYS A 153 -46.30 9.81 -10.99
N ILE A 154 -46.54 10.08 -12.26
CA ILE A 154 -45.54 9.92 -13.34
C ILE A 154 -44.36 10.86 -13.10
N GLN A 155 -44.63 12.11 -12.71
CA GLN A 155 -43.60 13.11 -12.48
C GLN A 155 -42.74 12.81 -11.24
N GLN A 156 -43.31 12.14 -10.23
CA GLN A 156 -42.56 11.63 -9.07
C GLN A 156 -41.77 10.35 -9.38
N ALA A 157 -42.31 9.46 -10.23
CA ALA A 157 -41.65 8.19 -10.57
C ALA A 157 -40.47 8.35 -11.55
N SER A 158 -40.57 9.30 -12.48
CA SER A 158 -39.55 9.60 -13.50
C SER A 158 -38.15 9.96 -12.96
N PRO A 159 -37.99 10.82 -11.94
CA PRO A 159 -36.67 11.10 -11.36
C PRO A 159 -36.12 9.88 -10.61
N THR A 160 -36.99 9.08 -9.98
CA THR A 160 -36.58 7.88 -9.23
C THR A 160 -35.97 6.82 -10.15
N SER A 161 -36.58 6.57 -11.33
CA SER A 161 -36.01 5.64 -12.31
C SER A 161 -34.68 6.14 -12.88
N LYS A 162 -34.55 7.45 -13.14
CA LYS A 162 -33.30 8.07 -13.59
C LYS A 162 -32.19 7.96 -12.53
N GLN A 163 -32.50 8.21 -11.27
CA GLN A 163 -31.55 8.06 -10.16
C GLN A 163 -31.06 6.62 -10.04
N ASN A 164 -31.96 5.63 -10.13
CA ASN A 164 -31.56 4.21 -10.06
C ASN A 164 -30.67 3.79 -11.24
N LYS A 165 -30.92 4.30 -12.45
CA LYS A 165 -30.03 4.09 -13.61
C LYS A 165 -28.65 4.72 -13.40
N LEU A 166 -28.58 5.94 -12.87
CA LEU A 166 -27.32 6.62 -12.57
C LEU A 166 -26.51 5.82 -11.55
N ARG A 167 -27.15 5.38 -10.46
CA ARG A 167 -26.50 4.53 -9.44
C ARG A 167 -25.92 3.26 -10.06
N LYS A 168 -26.65 2.59 -10.96
CA LYS A 168 -26.15 1.40 -11.67
C LYS A 168 -24.91 1.71 -12.50
N LEU A 169 -24.89 2.86 -13.19
CA LEU A 169 -23.73 3.29 -13.98
C LEU A 169 -22.52 3.59 -13.09
N ASP A 170 -22.72 4.23 -11.95
CA ASP A 170 -21.66 4.53 -10.97
C ASP A 170 -21.03 3.24 -10.41
N TYR A 171 -21.85 2.21 -10.12
CA TYR A 171 -21.32 0.90 -9.72
C TYR A 171 -20.48 0.26 -10.82
N CYS A 172 -20.93 0.33 -12.08
CA CYS A 172 -20.19 -0.23 -13.21
C CYS A 172 -18.90 0.54 -13.54
N SER A 173 -18.87 1.88 -13.36
CA SER A 173 -17.66 2.67 -13.59
C SER A 173 -16.60 2.41 -12.53
N ASN A 174 -16.99 2.39 -11.25
CA ASN A 174 -16.08 2.09 -10.14
C ASN A 174 -15.43 0.70 -10.30
N GLN A 175 -16.17 -0.29 -10.81
CA GLN A 175 -15.58 -1.60 -11.11
C GLN A 175 -14.59 -1.56 -12.27
N ARG A 176 -14.83 -0.77 -13.32
CA ARG A 176 -13.88 -0.64 -14.44
C ARG A 176 -12.59 0.04 -14.01
N GLU A 177 -12.67 1.06 -13.16
CA GLU A 177 -11.50 1.74 -12.61
C GLU A 177 -10.68 0.81 -11.71
N SER A 178 -11.36 0.06 -10.82
CA SER A 178 -10.70 -0.95 -10.00
C SER A 178 -10.00 -2.02 -10.83
N MET A 179 -10.62 -2.52 -11.92
CA MET A 179 -9.99 -3.51 -12.79
C MET A 179 -8.78 -2.95 -13.59
N ALA A 180 -8.76 -1.65 -13.88
CA ALA A 180 -7.67 -1.00 -14.62
C ALA A 180 -6.43 -0.73 -13.76
N GLU A 181 -6.57 -0.54 -12.45
CA GLU A 181 -5.42 -0.36 -11.53
C GLU A 181 -4.57 -1.64 -11.37
N PHE A 182 -5.09 -2.81 -11.75
CA PHE A 182 -4.40 -4.09 -11.63
C PHE A 182 -3.73 -4.60 -12.92
N THR A 183 -3.80 -3.87 -14.05
CA THR A 183 -3.16 -4.22 -15.33
C THR A 183 -1.93 -3.37 -15.66
#